data_AF-A0AAV0P165-F1
#
_entry.id   AF-A0AAV0P165-F1
#
_cell.length_a   1.000
_cell.length_b   1.000
_cell.length_c   1.000
_cell.angle_alpha   90.00
_cell.angle_beta   90.00
_cell.angle_gamma   90.00
#
_symmetry.space_group_name_H-M   'P 1'
#
loop_
_entity.id
_entity.type
_entity.pdbx_description
1 polymer ?
#
loop_
_entity_poly.entity_id
_entity_poly.type
_entity_poly.pdbx_seq_one_letter_code
_entity_poly.pdbx_strand_id
1 'polypeptide(L)'
;MEHPAAGIPLCLLLLLMTSTSSCFFSEASARINHGGGRQVLAPAAGQNSFPPVKLQIMDQYVVVGNGIVEVNLTNPGGSMTGIQYNGIDNLLEVVKSETDRGYWDVVWKGDGIIKKKGALDSKNLTVITEEEEQVELSFTRKWSSELQGKPVPLDIDKRFVMRRGSSGFYTYAIYEHSQQHPAFQLANTRLVLKPRKDKFHYMAISDKKQRPMPLPEDRVPPRGQPLAYPEAVLLVDPIEPQFKGEVDDKYEYSMESRDIKVHGWMGKDPSSSVGFWQITPSSEFRSAGPLKQFLSSHDGPTCLAVFHSTHYTGADLMVPFEAGEAWKKVYGPVFVYFNSLESEASSSSGTGMSLWDDAKNQLMVQAKQWPYRFLGSRDYPLPDQRGGITGRLSVHDPEISTRNLPPTGGWVGLAAPGDPGSWQLESKGYQFWTEVEEDGSFSISNVIAGQYNLYGWVPGFIGDYKYDAVINITPGRSIEVGDLVFEPPRNASTLWEIGVPDRTAGEFFIPDANPNYINKLYIHQENHRYRQYGLWERYAELYPEADLVYNVRTDDYRKDWFFAQVTRFGILARGFKVNYAVFAGF
;
A
#
# COMPACT_ATOMS: atom_id res chain seq x y z
N MET A 1 67.58 -27.30 33.46
CA MET A 1 67.31 -27.57 32.04
C MET A 1 66.30 -26.52 31.59
N GLU A 2 66.78 -25.63 30.73
CA GLU A 2 66.09 -24.65 29.87
C GLU A 2 65.01 -23.71 30.44
N HIS A 3 65.45 -22.45 30.63
CA HIS A 3 64.72 -21.18 30.48
C HIS A 3 64.49 -20.84 28.97
N PRO A 4 63.80 -19.74 28.55
CA PRO A 4 62.73 -18.91 29.18
C PRO A 4 61.63 -18.39 28.18
N ALA A 5 60.68 -17.57 28.70
CA ALA A 5 60.09 -16.32 28.12
C ALA A 5 59.32 -16.37 26.77
N ALA A 6 58.30 -15.56 26.45
CA ALA A 6 57.53 -14.46 27.06
C ALA A 6 56.36 -14.12 26.08
N GLY A 7 55.34 -13.36 26.54
CA GLY A 7 54.58 -12.43 25.66
C GLY A 7 53.06 -12.61 25.51
N ILE A 8 52.33 -11.71 26.16
CA ILE A 8 50.90 -11.28 26.03
C ILE A 8 50.64 -10.65 24.62
N PRO A 9 49.40 -10.39 24.06
CA PRO A 9 48.03 -10.35 24.66
C PRO A 9 46.85 -11.01 23.91
N LEU A 10 45.76 -11.17 24.69
CA LEU A 10 44.35 -10.82 24.45
C LEU A 10 43.95 -10.29 23.05
N CYS A 11 43.00 -10.96 22.39
CA CYS A 11 42.19 -10.38 21.32
C CYS A 11 40.73 -10.90 21.39
N LEU A 12 39.80 -9.95 21.43
CA LEU A 12 38.35 -10.12 21.35
C LEU A 12 37.95 -10.92 20.10
N LEU A 13 37.11 -11.94 20.26
CA LEU A 13 36.35 -12.52 19.14
C LEU A 13 35.01 -11.78 19.00
N LEU A 14 34.98 -10.83 18.06
CA LEU A 14 33.74 -10.31 17.45
C LEU A 14 33.30 -11.31 16.36
N LEU A 15 32.16 -11.96 16.55
CA LEU A 15 31.47 -12.72 15.51
C LEU A 15 30.66 -11.75 14.64
N LEU A 16 31.26 -11.35 13.52
CA LEU A 16 30.58 -10.67 12.41
C LEU A 16 29.77 -11.71 11.61
N MET A 17 28.45 -11.66 11.76
CA MET A 17 27.51 -12.26 10.80
C MET A 17 27.33 -11.27 9.64
N THR A 18 28.06 -11.47 8.54
CA THR A 18 27.86 -10.71 7.30
C THR A 18 26.65 -11.26 6.56
N SER A 19 25.52 -10.55 6.59
CA SER A 19 24.46 -10.68 5.60
C SER A 19 24.72 -9.67 4.48
N THR A 20 25.22 -10.12 3.34
CA THR A 20 25.37 -9.28 2.15
C THR A 20 24.02 -9.22 1.42
N SER A 21 23.20 -8.22 1.76
CA SER A 21 22.16 -7.71 0.87
C SER A 21 22.68 -6.43 0.22
N SER A 22 23.35 -6.58 -0.91
CA SER A 22 23.90 -5.46 -1.67
C SER A 22 22.77 -4.72 -2.39
N CYS A 23 22.22 -3.68 -1.78
CA CYS A 23 21.52 -2.63 -2.50
C CYS A 23 22.58 -1.67 -3.07
N PHE A 24 22.83 -1.74 -4.38
CA PHE A 24 23.60 -0.71 -5.07
C PHE A 24 22.62 0.35 -5.60
N PHE A 25 22.46 1.44 -4.86
CA PHE A 25 22.21 2.75 -5.42
C PHE A 25 23.53 3.52 -5.40
N SER A 26 24.10 3.76 -6.58
CA SER A 26 25.18 4.74 -6.74
C SER A 26 25.01 5.37 -8.11
N GLU A 27 24.83 6.69 -8.14
CA GLU A 27 24.91 7.51 -9.35
C GLU A 27 26.32 7.40 -9.94
N ALA A 28 26.46 6.65 -11.04
CA ALA A 28 27.66 6.66 -11.85
C ALA A 28 27.44 7.58 -13.07
N SER A 29 28.09 8.75 -13.04
CA SER A 29 28.37 9.56 -14.23
C SER A 29 29.21 8.74 -15.21
N ALA A 30 28.57 8.13 -16.21
CA ALA A 30 29.24 7.31 -17.21
C ALA A 30 29.94 8.16 -18.28
N ARG A 31 31.28 8.16 -18.27
CA ARG A 31 32.08 8.44 -19.46
C ARG A 31 31.92 7.26 -20.43
N ILE A 32 31.41 7.54 -21.61
CA ILE A 32 31.21 6.56 -22.70
C ILE A 32 32.57 6.23 -23.31
N ASN A 33 32.95 4.95 -23.30
CA ASN A 33 34.00 4.39 -24.14
C ASN A 33 33.40 3.28 -25.02
N HIS A 34 33.55 3.43 -26.34
CA HIS A 34 32.98 2.59 -27.37
C HIS A 34 33.59 1.18 -27.42
N GLY A 35 32.73 0.15 -27.34
CA GLY A 35 33.06 -1.26 -27.64
C GLY A 35 31.81 -1.96 -28.20
N GLY A 36 31.92 -2.54 -29.39
CA GLY A 36 30.80 -2.84 -30.28
C GLY A 36 29.91 -4.02 -29.89
N GLY A 37 28.61 -3.81 -29.97
CA GLY A 37 27.55 -4.81 -29.86
C GLY A 37 26.23 -4.20 -30.33
N ARG A 38 25.84 -4.52 -31.58
CA ARG A 38 24.57 -4.21 -32.29
C ARG A 38 23.71 -3.07 -31.71
N GLN A 39 23.85 -1.88 -32.29
CA GLN A 39 22.89 -0.78 -32.17
C GLN A 39 21.50 -1.24 -32.60
N VAL A 40 20.52 -1.10 -31.71
CA VAL A 40 19.13 -0.96 -32.13
C VAL A 40 19.05 0.37 -32.87
N LEU A 41 18.82 0.31 -34.18
CA LEU A 41 18.55 1.49 -35.00
C LEU A 41 17.33 2.21 -34.39
N ALA A 42 17.50 3.49 -34.07
CA ALA A 42 16.36 4.36 -33.81
C ALA A 42 15.44 4.33 -35.03
N PRO A 43 14.13 4.07 -34.88
CA PRO A 43 13.23 4.17 -36.02
C PRO A 43 13.23 5.62 -36.49
N ALA A 44 13.33 5.78 -37.81
CA ALA A 44 13.14 7.07 -38.46
C ALA A 44 11.82 7.70 -37.98
N ALA A 45 11.83 9.01 -37.77
CA ALA A 45 10.64 9.77 -37.43
C ALA A 45 9.55 9.53 -38.48
N GLY A 46 8.45 8.87 -38.08
CA GLY A 46 7.25 8.70 -38.89
C GLY A 46 6.78 7.25 -39.06
N GLN A 47 6.27 6.63 -37.99
CA GLN A 47 5.13 5.69 -37.97
C GLN A 47 5.06 5.03 -36.57
N ASN A 48 4.13 5.47 -35.72
CA ASN A 48 3.82 4.76 -34.47
C ASN A 48 3.25 3.37 -34.83
N SER A 49 3.94 2.30 -34.45
CA SER A 49 3.64 0.91 -34.84
C SER A 49 2.36 0.34 -34.20
N PHE A 50 1.86 0.95 -33.13
CA PHE A 50 0.61 0.54 -32.48
C PHE A 50 -0.59 1.26 -33.09
N PRO A 51 -1.78 0.65 -33.15
CA PRO A 51 -2.99 1.34 -33.60
C PRO A 51 -3.29 2.59 -32.75
N PRO A 52 -3.90 3.64 -33.32
CA PRO A 52 -4.43 4.77 -32.55
C PRO A 52 -5.40 4.32 -31.46
N VAL A 53 -5.53 5.12 -30.40
CA VAL A 53 -6.59 4.93 -29.40
C VAL A 53 -7.95 5.14 -30.06
N LYS A 54 -8.89 4.25 -29.76
CA LYS A 54 -10.27 4.28 -30.26
C LYS A 54 -11.23 4.45 -29.10
N LEU A 55 -12.19 5.36 -29.27
CA LEU A 55 -13.28 5.60 -28.35
C LEU A 55 -14.61 5.29 -29.05
N GLN A 56 -15.49 4.57 -28.35
CA GLN A 56 -16.87 4.34 -28.79
C GLN A 56 -17.80 4.66 -27.62
N ILE A 57 -18.72 5.59 -27.82
CA ILE A 57 -19.75 5.94 -26.84
C ILE A 57 -21.09 5.41 -27.35
N MET A 58 -21.68 4.51 -26.58
CA MET A 58 -22.99 3.90 -26.81
C MET A 58 -23.96 4.31 -25.69
N ASP A 59 -25.24 4.03 -25.85
CA ASP A 59 -26.28 4.43 -24.88
C ASP A 59 -25.99 3.95 -23.45
N GLN A 60 -25.54 2.70 -23.30
CA GLN A 60 -25.29 2.08 -21.99
C GLN A 60 -23.81 1.90 -21.66
N TYR A 61 -22.91 2.06 -22.63
CA TYR A 61 -21.50 1.72 -22.48
C TYR A 61 -20.58 2.73 -23.16
N VAL A 62 -19.38 2.85 -22.61
CA VAL A 62 -18.24 3.52 -23.25
C VAL A 62 -17.12 2.50 -23.37
N VAL A 63 -16.59 2.33 -24.58
CA VAL A 63 -15.50 1.41 -24.87
C VAL A 63 -14.30 2.22 -25.33
N VAL A 64 -13.16 2.03 -24.66
CA VAL A 64 -11.89 2.67 -25.03
C VAL A 64 -10.80 1.63 -25.17
N GLY A 65 -10.11 1.61 -26.30
CA GLY A 65 -9.08 0.62 -26.58
C GLY A 65 -7.92 1.18 -27.39
N ASN A 66 -6.74 0.59 -27.24
CA ASN A 66 -5.51 1.01 -27.92
C ASN A 66 -4.89 -0.09 -28.80
N GLY A 67 -5.66 -1.14 -29.08
CA GLY A 67 -5.20 -2.33 -29.82
C GLY A 67 -4.43 -3.36 -28.98
N ILE A 68 -4.12 -3.05 -27.72
CA ILE A 68 -3.51 -3.99 -26.75
C ILE A 68 -4.52 -4.33 -25.65
N VAL A 69 -5.13 -3.30 -25.07
CA VAL A 69 -6.15 -3.39 -24.03
C VAL A 69 -7.40 -2.66 -24.51
N GLU A 70 -8.57 -3.21 -24.18
CA GLU A 70 -9.86 -2.54 -24.31
C GLU A 70 -10.57 -2.52 -22.95
N VAL A 71 -11.15 -1.38 -22.57
CA VAL A 71 -11.85 -1.18 -21.31
C VAL A 71 -13.29 -0.75 -21.59
N ASN A 72 -14.23 -1.47 -20.98
CA ASN A 72 -15.66 -1.22 -21.08
C ASN A 72 -16.15 -0.59 -19.77
N LEU A 73 -16.82 0.55 -19.90
CA LEU A 73 -17.33 1.36 -18.80
C LEU A 73 -18.84 1.54 -18.94
N THR A 74 -19.59 1.58 -17.84
CA THR A 74 -21.00 1.96 -17.88
C THR A 74 -21.16 3.44 -18.28
N ASN A 75 -22.16 3.74 -19.10
CA ASN A 75 -22.52 5.11 -19.48
C ASN A 75 -23.80 5.55 -18.74
N PRO A 76 -23.82 6.68 -18.02
CA PRO A 76 -22.70 7.52 -17.60
C PRO A 76 -22.10 7.08 -16.26
N GLY A 77 -22.34 5.84 -15.81
CA GLY A 77 -21.99 5.39 -14.46
C GLY A 77 -20.49 5.36 -14.17
N GLY A 78 -19.65 5.06 -15.17
CA GLY A 78 -18.20 4.98 -15.04
C GLY A 78 -17.72 3.82 -14.17
N SER A 79 -18.44 2.70 -14.16
CA SER A 79 -18.01 1.44 -13.55
C SER A 79 -17.46 0.53 -14.64
N MET A 80 -16.34 -0.16 -14.37
CA MET A 80 -15.70 -1.07 -15.33
C MET A 80 -16.46 -2.39 -15.38
N THR A 81 -17.07 -2.64 -16.54
CA THR A 81 -17.86 -3.84 -16.81
C THR A 81 -17.01 -4.93 -17.45
N GLY A 82 -15.94 -4.54 -18.15
CA GLY A 82 -15.00 -5.50 -18.72
C GLY A 82 -13.65 -4.91 -19.13
N ILE A 83 -12.66 -5.79 -19.19
CA ILE A 83 -11.31 -5.48 -19.67
C ILE A 83 -10.88 -6.63 -20.59
N GLN A 84 -10.65 -6.34 -21.87
CA GLN A 84 -10.16 -7.30 -22.84
C GLN A 84 -8.63 -7.19 -22.97
N TYR A 85 -7.94 -8.33 -22.93
CA TYR A 85 -6.48 -8.39 -23.08
C TYR A 85 -6.02 -9.78 -23.52
N ASN A 86 -5.03 -9.83 -24.41
CA ASN A 86 -4.36 -11.07 -24.84
C ASN A 86 -5.33 -12.20 -25.23
N GLY A 87 -6.34 -11.86 -26.04
CA GLY A 87 -7.36 -12.81 -26.51
C GLY A 87 -8.41 -13.22 -25.47
N ILE A 88 -8.30 -12.78 -24.21
CA ILE A 88 -9.31 -12.99 -23.18
C ILE A 88 -10.38 -11.89 -23.31
N ASP A 89 -11.63 -12.32 -23.48
CA ASP A 89 -12.82 -11.49 -23.67
C ASP A 89 -13.07 -10.51 -22.52
N ASN A 90 -12.92 -10.97 -21.28
CA ASN A 90 -13.04 -10.15 -20.10
C ASN A 90 -12.19 -10.72 -18.96
N LEU A 91 -11.27 -9.91 -18.44
CA LEU A 91 -10.46 -10.25 -17.27
C LEU A 91 -11.23 -10.13 -15.95
N LEU A 92 -12.35 -9.40 -15.91
CA LEU A 92 -13.14 -9.15 -14.70
C LEU A 92 -14.24 -10.20 -14.47
N GLU A 93 -14.59 -10.44 -13.20
CA GLU A 93 -15.51 -11.48 -12.74
C GLU A 93 -16.91 -11.39 -13.38
N VAL A 94 -17.12 -12.17 -14.45
CA VAL A 94 -18.32 -12.09 -15.28
C VAL A 94 -19.59 -12.59 -14.59
N VAL A 95 -19.48 -13.43 -13.55
CA VAL A 95 -20.64 -13.92 -12.77
C VAL A 95 -21.22 -12.83 -11.87
N LYS A 96 -20.44 -11.79 -11.54
CA LYS A 96 -20.94 -10.63 -10.79
C LYS A 96 -21.70 -9.68 -11.72
N SER A 97 -22.61 -8.90 -11.12
CA SER A 97 -23.24 -7.77 -11.80
C SER A 97 -22.17 -6.83 -12.34
N GLU A 98 -22.41 -6.23 -13.50
CA GLU A 98 -21.42 -5.41 -14.20
C GLU A 98 -20.84 -4.27 -13.36
N THR A 99 -21.63 -3.69 -12.46
CA THR A 99 -21.23 -2.61 -11.55
C THR A 99 -20.47 -3.09 -10.30
N ASP A 100 -20.34 -4.41 -10.09
CA ASP A 100 -19.58 -5.02 -8.98
C ASP A 100 -18.31 -5.75 -9.46
N ARG A 101 -17.86 -5.44 -10.69
CA ARG A 101 -16.65 -5.99 -11.31
C ARG A 101 -15.43 -5.10 -11.10
N GLY A 102 -15.48 -3.87 -11.57
CA GLY A 102 -14.48 -2.84 -11.28
C GLY A 102 -15.12 -1.50 -10.97
N TYR A 103 -14.85 -0.93 -9.80
CA TYR A 103 -15.56 0.25 -9.33
C TYR A 103 -14.77 1.03 -8.28
N TRP A 104 -15.16 2.30 -8.13
CA TRP A 104 -14.76 3.15 -7.02
C TRP A 104 -15.85 3.16 -5.96
N ASP A 105 -15.47 3.02 -4.69
CA ASP A 105 -16.41 3.16 -3.58
C ASP A 105 -15.85 4.01 -2.44
N VAL A 106 -16.77 4.40 -1.56
CA VAL A 106 -16.46 5.03 -0.28
C VAL A 106 -17.23 4.34 0.84
N VAL A 107 -16.71 4.46 2.05
CA VAL A 107 -17.46 4.18 3.28
C VAL A 107 -17.53 5.48 4.06
N TRP A 108 -18.72 5.89 4.47
CA TRP A 108 -18.94 7.18 5.12
C TRP A 108 -20.01 7.11 6.22
N LYS A 109 -20.02 8.13 7.09
CA LYS A 109 -21.04 8.39 8.10
C LYS A 109 -21.58 9.81 7.92
N GLY A 110 -22.80 10.04 8.35
CA GLY A 110 -23.44 11.35 8.29
C GLY A 110 -24.70 11.38 9.14
N ASP A 111 -25.50 12.43 9.00
CA ASP A 111 -26.74 12.55 9.76
C ASP A 111 -27.67 11.35 9.54
N GLY A 112 -28.07 10.69 10.64
CA GLY A 112 -28.84 9.44 10.62
C GLY A 112 -28.16 8.21 10.01
N ILE A 113 -26.87 8.30 9.61
CA ILE A 113 -26.13 7.23 8.92
C ILE A 113 -24.92 6.79 9.75
N ILE A 114 -25.03 5.59 10.35
CA ILE A 114 -24.00 5.02 11.23
C ILE A 114 -22.77 4.55 10.44
N LYS A 115 -22.97 3.93 9.27
CA LYS A 115 -21.93 3.50 8.33
C LYS A 115 -22.58 3.08 7.02
N LYS A 116 -22.21 3.70 5.89
CA LYS A 116 -22.75 3.36 4.58
C LYS A 116 -21.63 3.17 3.56
N LYS A 117 -21.64 2.02 2.88
CA LYS A 117 -20.88 1.81 1.66
C LYS A 117 -21.62 2.50 0.52
N GLY A 118 -20.98 3.45 -0.16
CA GLY A 118 -21.54 4.19 -1.28
C GLY A 118 -20.81 3.87 -2.57
N ALA A 119 -21.55 3.44 -3.60
CA ALA A 119 -21.04 3.43 -4.96
C ALA A 119 -20.85 4.87 -5.45
N LEU A 120 -19.81 5.11 -6.25
CA LEU A 120 -19.52 6.40 -6.85
C LEU A 120 -20.04 6.46 -8.30
N ASP A 121 -21.27 6.01 -8.51
CA ASP A 121 -21.92 6.05 -9.81
C ASP A 121 -22.08 7.50 -10.28
N SER A 122 -21.68 7.73 -11.52
CA SER A 122 -21.72 9.05 -12.15
C SER A 122 -23.00 9.27 -12.97
N LYS A 123 -23.29 10.53 -13.27
CA LYS A 123 -24.50 10.97 -13.99
C LYS A 123 -24.19 11.65 -15.31
N ASN A 124 -22.94 12.07 -15.52
CA ASN A 124 -22.50 12.66 -16.78
C ASN A 124 -21.18 12.03 -17.23
N LEU A 125 -21.01 11.93 -18.54
CA LEU A 125 -19.76 11.59 -19.22
C LEU A 125 -19.26 12.83 -19.96
N THR A 126 -17.97 13.08 -19.94
CA THR A 126 -17.31 14.10 -20.75
C THR A 126 -16.01 13.54 -21.31
N VAL A 127 -15.80 13.73 -22.61
CA VAL A 127 -14.52 13.43 -23.26
C VAL A 127 -13.62 14.65 -23.09
N ILE A 128 -12.49 14.45 -22.41
CA ILE A 128 -11.55 15.51 -22.05
C ILE A 128 -10.48 15.65 -23.12
N THR A 129 -10.03 14.52 -23.65
CA THR A 129 -9.07 14.43 -24.74
C THR A 129 -9.46 13.23 -25.60
N GLU A 130 -9.44 13.40 -26.93
CA GLU A 130 -9.64 12.34 -27.91
C GLU A 130 -8.67 12.59 -29.07
N GLU A 131 -7.50 11.98 -28.97
CA GLU A 131 -6.42 12.07 -29.95
C GLU A 131 -5.87 10.66 -30.23
N GLU A 132 -5.11 10.49 -31.32
CA GLU A 132 -4.54 9.18 -31.66
C GLU A 132 -3.67 8.57 -30.56
N GLU A 133 -2.99 9.43 -29.79
CA GLU A 133 -2.06 9.03 -28.74
C GLU A 133 -2.75 8.80 -27.38
N GLN A 134 -3.94 9.37 -27.18
CA GLN A 134 -4.60 9.36 -25.88
C GLN A 134 -6.10 9.63 -25.97
N VAL A 135 -6.86 8.92 -25.14
CA VAL A 135 -8.21 9.31 -24.74
C VAL A 135 -8.25 9.51 -23.22
N GLU A 136 -8.83 10.63 -22.77
CA GLU A 136 -9.18 10.86 -21.37
C GLU A 136 -10.70 11.07 -21.24
N LEU A 137 -11.31 10.30 -20.33
CA LEU A 137 -12.75 10.35 -20.03
C LEU A 137 -12.97 10.83 -18.59
N SER A 138 -14.00 11.64 -18.41
CA SER A 138 -14.48 12.13 -17.12
C SER A 138 -15.91 11.66 -16.86
N PHE A 139 -16.13 11.06 -15.71
CA PHE A 139 -17.43 10.60 -15.24
C PHE A 139 -17.76 11.37 -13.96
N THR A 140 -18.77 12.24 -14.02
CA THR A 140 -19.06 13.18 -12.94
C THR A 140 -20.43 12.99 -12.29
N ARG A 141 -20.50 13.30 -11.00
CA ARG A 141 -21.76 13.46 -10.25
C ARG A 141 -21.62 14.68 -9.34
N LYS A 142 -22.54 15.63 -9.47
CA LYS A 142 -22.74 16.68 -8.47
C LYS A 142 -23.65 16.19 -7.36
N TRP A 143 -23.39 16.60 -6.12
CA TRP A 143 -24.28 16.35 -5.00
C TRP A 143 -25.34 17.45 -4.88
N SER A 144 -26.56 17.08 -4.52
CA SER A 144 -27.67 18.00 -4.24
C SER A 144 -28.47 17.51 -3.03
N SER A 145 -29.25 18.39 -2.42
CA SER A 145 -30.09 18.07 -1.26
C SER A 145 -31.13 16.96 -1.53
N GLU A 146 -31.56 16.77 -2.78
CA GLU A 146 -32.44 15.66 -3.20
C GLU A 146 -31.79 14.27 -3.05
N LEU A 147 -30.45 14.25 -2.97
CA LEU A 147 -29.63 13.06 -2.76
C LEU A 147 -29.30 12.84 -1.28
N GLN A 148 -29.85 13.63 -0.35
CA GLN A 148 -29.61 13.48 1.09
C GLN A 148 -29.81 12.01 1.53
N GLY A 149 -28.82 11.51 2.28
CA GLY A 149 -28.82 10.15 2.80
C GLY A 149 -28.63 9.03 1.76
N LYS A 150 -28.50 9.35 0.46
CA LYS A 150 -28.31 8.37 -0.63
C LYS A 150 -26.82 8.16 -0.94
N PRO A 151 -26.13 8.92 -1.83
CA PRO A 151 -24.68 8.89 -1.94
C PRO A 151 -24.02 9.81 -0.91
N VAL A 152 -22.69 9.67 -0.79
CA VAL A 152 -21.85 10.57 0.01
C VAL A 152 -22.03 12.04 -0.44
N PRO A 153 -22.02 13.02 0.49
CA PRO A 153 -22.05 14.46 0.22
C PRO A 153 -20.83 15.05 -0.50
N LEU A 154 -20.38 14.39 -1.56
CA LEU A 154 -19.26 14.81 -2.40
C LEU A 154 -19.70 14.96 -3.84
N ASP A 155 -19.17 15.98 -4.48
CA ASP A 155 -19.01 16.04 -5.92
C ASP A 155 -17.87 15.08 -6.32
N ILE A 156 -18.13 14.27 -7.35
CA ILE A 156 -17.22 13.21 -7.81
C ILE A 156 -16.89 13.44 -9.27
N ASP A 157 -15.62 13.30 -9.63
CA ASP A 157 -15.12 13.21 -10.99
C ASP A 157 -14.13 12.04 -11.08
N LYS A 158 -14.55 10.92 -11.68
CA LYS A 158 -13.70 9.76 -11.95
C LYS A 158 -13.12 9.88 -13.35
N ARG A 159 -11.82 9.65 -13.47
CA ARG A 159 -11.07 9.83 -14.69
C ARG A 159 -10.45 8.52 -15.14
N PHE A 160 -10.48 8.28 -16.45
CA PHE A 160 -9.84 7.14 -17.10
C PHE A 160 -9.02 7.65 -18.27
N VAL A 161 -7.75 7.23 -18.34
CA VAL A 161 -6.85 7.61 -19.43
C VAL A 161 -6.30 6.36 -20.10
N MET A 162 -6.54 6.25 -21.40
CA MET A 162 -5.97 5.21 -22.26
C MET A 162 -4.92 5.86 -23.15
N ARG A 163 -3.72 5.27 -23.20
CA ARG A 163 -2.61 5.76 -24.03
C ARG A 163 -2.22 4.75 -25.09
N ARG A 164 -1.82 5.23 -26.26
CA ARG A 164 -1.31 4.39 -27.36
C ARG A 164 -0.08 3.61 -26.89
N GLY A 165 0.00 2.34 -27.30
CA GLY A 165 1.14 1.46 -26.99
C GLY A 165 1.30 1.06 -25.51
N SER A 166 0.37 1.41 -24.62
CA SER A 166 0.43 1.04 -23.21
C SER A 166 -0.33 -0.27 -22.94
N SER A 167 0.29 -1.24 -22.27
CA SER A 167 -0.40 -2.48 -21.86
C SER A 167 -1.21 -2.30 -20.57
N GLY A 168 -2.06 -1.28 -20.56
CA GLY A 168 -2.80 -0.85 -19.37
C GLY A 168 -3.44 0.52 -19.54
N PHE A 169 -4.10 0.98 -18.48
CA PHE A 169 -4.76 2.28 -18.44
C PHE A 169 -4.60 2.94 -17.06
N TYR A 170 -4.76 4.26 -17.03
CA TYR A 170 -4.67 5.05 -15.81
C TYR A 170 -6.05 5.39 -15.29
N THR A 171 -6.22 5.45 -13.97
CA THR A 171 -7.44 5.97 -13.36
C THR A 171 -7.13 6.76 -12.09
N TYR A 172 -7.91 7.82 -11.88
CA TYR A 172 -7.86 8.69 -10.71
C TYR A 172 -9.24 9.27 -10.44
N ALA A 173 -9.45 9.83 -9.26
CA ALA A 173 -10.70 10.49 -8.93
C ALA A 173 -10.45 11.81 -8.19
N ILE A 174 -11.27 12.82 -8.49
CA ILE A 174 -11.29 14.10 -7.79
C ILE A 174 -12.56 14.11 -6.94
N TYR A 175 -12.39 14.31 -5.64
CA TYR A 175 -13.49 14.51 -4.70
C TYR A 175 -13.52 15.97 -4.27
N GLU A 176 -14.71 16.55 -4.26
CA GLU A 176 -14.92 17.94 -3.84
C GLU A 176 -16.08 18.00 -2.84
N HIS A 177 -15.79 18.56 -1.67
CA HIS A 177 -16.78 18.97 -0.68
C HIS A 177 -16.94 20.49 -0.80
N SER A 178 -18.06 20.95 -1.32
CA SER A 178 -18.34 22.39 -1.45
C SER A 178 -18.92 22.97 -0.16
N GLN A 179 -18.87 24.29 -0.01
CA GLN A 179 -19.48 25.00 1.12
C GLN A 179 -21.01 24.82 1.23
N GLN A 180 -21.65 24.27 0.19
CA GLN A 180 -23.09 23.99 0.20
C GLN A 180 -23.42 22.56 0.66
N HIS A 181 -22.40 21.72 0.83
CA HIS A 181 -22.60 20.32 1.21
C HIS A 181 -22.72 20.18 2.74
N PRO A 182 -23.55 19.23 3.20
CA PRO A 182 -23.72 18.95 4.62
C PRO A 182 -22.51 18.24 5.20
N ALA A 183 -22.35 18.38 6.52
CA ALA A 183 -21.32 17.67 7.25
C ALA A 183 -21.41 16.15 7.07
N PHE A 184 -20.27 15.49 6.97
CA PHE A 184 -20.16 14.03 6.94
C PHE A 184 -18.77 13.57 7.38
N GLN A 185 -18.57 12.27 7.48
CA GLN A 185 -17.29 11.67 7.82
C GLN A 185 -16.92 10.58 6.81
N LEU A 186 -15.71 10.63 6.25
CA LEU A 186 -15.18 9.61 5.33
C LEU A 186 -14.34 8.59 6.11
N ALA A 187 -14.69 7.31 6.00
CA ALA A 187 -13.97 6.22 6.64
C ALA A 187 -13.03 5.49 5.67
N ASN A 188 -13.47 5.30 4.42
CA ASN A 188 -12.69 4.59 3.41
C ASN A 188 -12.94 5.19 2.02
N THR A 189 -11.93 5.18 1.16
CA THR A 189 -12.07 5.35 -0.30
C THR A 189 -11.12 4.41 -1.02
N ARG A 190 -11.62 3.73 -2.06
CA ARG A 190 -10.83 2.74 -2.80
C ARG A 190 -11.29 2.55 -4.23
N LEU A 191 -10.36 2.10 -5.06
CA LEU A 191 -10.61 1.40 -6.32
C LEU A 191 -10.61 -0.10 -6.04
N VAL A 192 -11.60 -0.81 -6.57
CA VAL A 192 -11.76 -2.26 -6.47
C VAL A 192 -11.81 -2.83 -7.88
N LEU A 193 -10.98 -3.82 -8.17
CA LEU A 193 -11.01 -4.59 -9.40
C LEU A 193 -11.09 -6.07 -9.03
N LYS A 194 -12.06 -6.80 -9.59
CA LYS A 194 -12.25 -8.22 -9.30
C LYS A 194 -11.92 -9.05 -10.55
N PRO A 195 -10.69 -9.57 -10.66
CA PRO A 195 -10.36 -10.52 -11.69
C PRO A 195 -11.27 -11.75 -11.63
N ARG A 196 -11.43 -12.41 -12.77
CA ARG A 196 -12.17 -13.67 -12.89
C ARG A 196 -11.59 -14.77 -12.02
N LYS A 197 -12.40 -15.32 -11.12
CA LYS A 197 -11.94 -16.38 -10.22
C LYS A 197 -11.64 -17.70 -10.90
N ASP A 198 -12.17 -17.93 -12.10
CA ASP A 198 -11.90 -19.13 -12.91
C ASP A 198 -10.59 -19.04 -13.72
N LYS A 199 -9.93 -17.89 -13.71
CA LYS A 199 -8.66 -17.67 -14.43
C LYS A 199 -7.52 -17.31 -13.49
N PHE A 200 -7.78 -16.45 -12.51
CA PHE A 200 -6.76 -15.87 -11.64
C PHE A 200 -6.75 -16.58 -10.29
N HIS A 201 -5.74 -17.41 -10.04
CA HIS A 201 -5.67 -18.24 -8.82
C HIS A 201 -4.46 -17.94 -7.95
N TYR A 202 -3.53 -17.12 -8.43
CA TYR A 202 -2.27 -16.85 -7.73
C TYR A 202 -2.15 -15.36 -7.43
N MET A 203 -2.13 -15.00 -6.15
CA MET A 203 -1.96 -13.63 -5.69
C MET A 203 -0.47 -13.34 -5.47
N ALA A 204 -0.02 -12.15 -5.86
CA ALA A 204 1.29 -11.61 -5.48
C ALA A 204 1.16 -10.16 -4.99
N ILE A 205 1.55 -9.93 -3.73
CA ILE A 205 1.53 -8.59 -3.10
C ILE A 205 2.92 -8.15 -2.61
N SER A 206 3.89 -9.06 -2.58
CA SER A 206 5.33 -8.80 -2.44
C SER A 206 6.11 -10.06 -2.84
N ASP A 207 7.44 -9.97 -2.97
CA ASP A 207 8.29 -11.14 -3.26
C ASP A 207 8.11 -12.27 -2.22
N LYS A 208 7.85 -11.90 -0.96
CA LYS A 208 7.67 -12.84 0.16
C LYS A 208 6.21 -13.23 0.41
N LYS A 209 5.24 -12.42 -0.04
CA LYS A 209 3.80 -12.67 0.16
C LYS A 209 3.12 -12.87 -1.19
N GLN A 210 3.23 -14.09 -1.68
CA GLN A 210 2.57 -14.53 -2.89
C GLN A 210 2.25 -16.02 -2.80
N ARG A 211 1.07 -16.44 -3.28
CA ARG A 211 0.62 -17.83 -3.18
C ARG A 211 -0.56 -18.14 -4.11
N PRO A 212 -0.82 -19.43 -4.40
CA PRO A 212 -2.15 -19.88 -4.77
C PRO A 212 -3.15 -19.50 -3.66
N MET A 213 -4.34 -19.05 -4.03
CA MET A 213 -5.37 -18.58 -3.11
C MET A 213 -6.60 -19.49 -3.14
N PRO A 214 -7.28 -19.70 -2.00
CA PRO A 214 -8.56 -20.39 -1.97
C PRO A 214 -9.62 -19.61 -2.75
N LEU A 215 -10.64 -20.32 -3.23
CA LEU A 215 -11.76 -19.70 -3.93
C LEU A 215 -12.77 -19.11 -2.92
N PRO A 216 -13.53 -18.06 -3.31
CA PRO A 216 -14.58 -17.52 -2.45
C PRO A 216 -15.60 -18.58 -1.97
N GLU A 217 -15.83 -19.63 -2.76
CA GLU A 217 -16.74 -20.73 -2.42
C GLU A 217 -16.21 -21.62 -1.29
N ASP A 218 -14.89 -21.70 -1.09
CA ASP A 218 -14.29 -22.48 -0.02
C ASP A 218 -14.61 -21.91 1.37
N ARG A 219 -15.01 -20.63 1.42
CA ARG A 219 -15.38 -19.94 2.65
C ARG A 219 -16.83 -20.20 3.07
N VAL A 220 -17.65 -20.82 2.22
CA VAL A 220 -19.08 -21.04 2.47
C VAL A 220 -19.32 -22.44 3.05
N PRO A 221 -20.18 -22.61 4.07
CA PRO A 221 -20.54 -23.93 4.57
C PRO A 221 -21.11 -24.84 3.46
N PRO A 222 -20.78 -26.15 3.43
CA PRO A 222 -20.00 -26.89 4.43
C PRO A 222 -18.47 -26.83 4.24
N ARG A 223 -17.96 -26.14 3.21
CA ARG A 223 -16.52 -26.07 2.91
C ARG A 223 -15.76 -25.18 3.88
N GLY A 224 -16.39 -24.10 4.31
CA GLY A 224 -15.83 -23.13 5.23
C GLY A 224 -16.62 -23.02 6.53
N GLN A 225 -15.91 -22.70 7.62
CA GLN A 225 -16.49 -22.42 8.93
C GLN A 225 -16.01 -21.06 9.43
N PRO A 226 -16.88 -20.04 9.48
CA PRO A 226 -16.55 -18.77 10.11
C PRO A 226 -16.12 -18.97 11.57
N LEU A 227 -15.06 -18.27 11.97
CA LEU A 227 -14.50 -18.33 13.32
C LEU A 227 -15.10 -17.20 14.18
N ALA A 228 -14.36 -16.72 15.20
CA ALA A 228 -14.87 -15.70 16.12
C ALA A 228 -15.20 -14.38 15.41
N TYR A 229 -14.42 -14.04 14.37
CA TYR A 229 -14.67 -12.92 13.48
C TYR A 229 -15.16 -13.42 12.13
N PRO A 230 -16.21 -12.81 11.53
CA PRO A 230 -16.77 -13.28 10.27
C PRO A 230 -15.81 -13.17 9.08
N GLU A 231 -14.78 -12.33 9.18
CA GLU A 231 -13.71 -12.23 8.20
C GLU A 231 -12.76 -13.43 8.18
N ALA A 232 -12.59 -14.12 9.33
CA ALA A 232 -11.70 -15.27 9.45
C ALA A 232 -12.49 -16.58 9.28
N VAL A 233 -12.12 -17.37 8.28
CA VAL A 233 -12.83 -18.60 7.93
C VAL A 233 -11.85 -19.77 7.89
N LEU A 234 -12.14 -20.81 8.67
CA LEU A 234 -11.44 -22.10 8.58
C LEU A 234 -11.91 -22.86 7.33
N LEU A 235 -10.95 -23.30 6.51
CA LEU A 235 -11.20 -24.09 5.31
C LEU A 235 -11.26 -25.59 5.67
N VAL A 236 -12.48 -26.11 5.83
CA VAL A 236 -12.79 -27.48 6.27
C VAL A 236 -12.67 -28.49 5.12
N ASP A 237 -13.28 -28.17 3.98
CA ASP A 237 -13.28 -29.00 2.78
C ASP A 237 -13.17 -28.14 1.49
N PRO A 238 -12.05 -27.42 1.31
CA PRO A 238 -11.85 -26.58 0.14
C PRO A 238 -11.74 -27.41 -1.14
N ILE A 239 -12.03 -26.78 -2.28
CA ILE A 239 -11.95 -27.38 -3.62
C ILE A 239 -10.53 -27.88 -3.89
N GLU A 240 -9.50 -27.06 -3.61
CA GLU A 240 -8.11 -27.50 -3.63
C GLU A 240 -7.69 -28.06 -2.26
N PRO A 241 -7.38 -29.36 -2.14
CA PRO A 241 -7.11 -29.99 -0.84
C PRO A 241 -5.92 -29.40 -0.09
N GLN A 242 -5.00 -28.74 -0.80
CA GLN A 242 -3.83 -28.10 -0.21
C GLN A 242 -4.17 -26.98 0.79
N PHE A 243 -5.35 -26.35 0.67
CA PHE A 243 -5.80 -25.28 1.58
C PHE A 243 -6.52 -25.80 2.82
N LYS A 244 -6.77 -27.12 2.91
CA LYS A 244 -7.50 -27.71 4.02
C LYS A 244 -6.79 -27.44 5.35
N GLY A 245 -7.58 -27.05 6.34
CA GLY A 245 -7.12 -26.70 7.69
C GLY A 245 -6.50 -25.31 7.79
N GLU A 246 -6.50 -24.51 6.72
CA GLU A 246 -6.03 -23.13 6.79
C GLU A 246 -7.13 -22.16 7.24
N VAL A 247 -6.72 -21.06 7.87
CA VAL A 247 -7.58 -19.89 8.05
C VAL A 247 -7.30 -18.91 6.92
N ASP A 248 -8.38 -18.46 6.27
CA ASP A 248 -8.34 -17.40 5.28
C ASP A 248 -8.99 -16.14 5.86
N ASP A 249 -8.25 -15.03 5.90
CA ASP A 249 -8.73 -13.72 6.34
C ASP A 249 -8.14 -12.62 5.44
N LYS A 250 -8.98 -11.82 4.79
CA LYS A 250 -8.55 -10.68 3.96
C LYS A 250 -7.49 -9.78 4.62
N TYR A 251 -7.54 -9.56 5.95
CA TYR A 251 -6.63 -8.66 6.66
C TYR A 251 -5.20 -9.17 6.69
N GLU A 252 -5.01 -10.45 6.43
CA GLU A 252 -3.69 -11.03 6.23
C GLU A 252 -3.01 -10.43 4.99
N TYR A 253 -3.76 -10.04 3.96
CA TYR A 253 -3.22 -9.46 2.73
C TYR A 253 -3.01 -7.94 2.79
N SER A 254 -2.86 -7.39 3.99
CA SER A 254 -2.47 -5.99 4.19
C SER A 254 -0.95 -5.79 4.17
N MET A 255 -0.55 -4.63 3.66
CA MET A 255 0.84 -4.17 3.57
C MET A 255 0.93 -2.71 4.05
N GLU A 256 2.10 -2.28 4.46
CA GLU A 256 2.35 -0.87 4.82
C GLU A 256 2.31 0.02 3.57
N SER A 257 1.91 1.28 3.75
CA SER A 257 1.76 2.26 2.67
C SER A 257 3.05 2.44 1.87
N ARG A 258 4.21 2.39 2.52
CA ARG A 258 5.53 2.44 1.86
C ARG A 258 5.82 1.26 0.93
N ASP A 259 5.20 0.10 1.19
CA ASP A 259 5.45 -1.15 0.46
C ASP A 259 4.41 -1.44 -0.64
N ILE A 260 3.24 -0.80 -0.59
CA ILE A 260 2.19 -1.00 -1.60
C ILE A 260 2.50 -0.17 -2.83
N LYS A 261 3.33 -0.73 -3.72
CA LYS A 261 3.72 -0.13 -5.00
C LYS A 261 3.18 -0.90 -6.21
N VAL A 262 3.32 -2.22 -6.21
CA VAL A 262 2.75 -3.11 -7.23
C VAL A 262 2.22 -4.37 -6.57
N HIS A 263 1.01 -4.78 -6.96
CA HIS A 263 0.39 -6.00 -6.48
C HIS A 263 -0.70 -6.46 -7.44
N GLY A 264 -1.06 -7.74 -7.37
CA GLY A 264 -2.11 -8.27 -8.23
C GLY A 264 -2.19 -9.77 -8.27
N TRP A 265 -2.63 -10.28 -9.42
CA TRP A 265 -3.00 -11.67 -9.63
C TRP A 265 -2.44 -12.21 -10.93
N MET A 266 -2.03 -13.47 -10.91
CA MET A 266 -1.59 -14.22 -12.08
C MET A 266 -2.60 -15.32 -12.39
N GLY A 267 -3.00 -15.38 -13.65
CA GLY A 267 -3.77 -16.46 -14.22
C GLY A 267 -2.86 -17.40 -14.99
N LYS A 268 -3.05 -18.70 -14.79
CA LYS A 268 -2.37 -19.74 -15.56
C LYS A 268 -3.36 -20.31 -16.57
N ASP A 269 -3.03 -20.19 -17.85
CA ASP A 269 -3.74 -20.86 -18.94
C ASP A 269 -2.72 -21.71 -19.71
N PRO A 270 -3.11 -22.91 -20.21
CA PRO A 270 -2.23 -23.73 -21.05
C PRO A 270 -1.65 -23.02 -22.26
N SER A 271 -2.36 -22.02 -22.80
CA SER A 271 -1.96 -21.28 -23.99
C SER A 271 -1.16 -20.00 -23.69
N SER A 272 -1.56 -19.22 -22.68
CA SER A 272 -0.83 -18.02 -22.27
C SER A 272 -1.17 -17.61 -20.84
N SER A 273 -0.16 -17.49 -19.98
CA SER A 273 -0.34 -16.96 -18.62
C SER A 273 -0.46 -15.45 -18.66
N VAL A 274 -1.37 -14.88 -17.86
CA VAL A 274 -1.67 -13.44 -17.84
C VAL A 274 -1.51 -12.88 -16.43
N GLY A 275 -0.87 -11.73 -16.30
CA GLY A 275 -0.81 -10.95 -15.08
C GLY A 275 -1.79 -9.78 -15.09
N PHE A 276 -2.42 -9.53 -13.95
CA PHE A 276 -3.31 -8.40 -13.67
C PHE A 276 -2.73 -7.64 -12.49
N TRP A 277 -2.28 -6.41 -12.71
CA TRP A 277 -1.52 -5.66 -11.71
C TRP A 277 -2.10 -4.28 -11.47
N GLN A 278 -1.99 -3.83 -10.23
CA GLN A 278 -2.22 -2.45 -9.85
C GLN A 278 -0.88 -1.82 -9.47
N ILE A 279 -0.51 -0.74 -10.16
CA ILE A 279 0.72 0.00 -9.95
C ILE A 279 0.40 1.38 -9.37
N THR A 280 1.01 1.70 -8.25
CA THR A 280 0.89 2.97 -7.54
C THR A 280 2.27 3.65 -7.52
N PRO A 281 2.57 4.56 -8.46
CA PRO A 281 3.90 5.17 -8.58
C PRO A 281 4.18 6.22 -7.48
N SER A 282 3.13 6.75 -6.85
CA SER A 282 3.22 7.72 -5.77
C SER A 282 2.15 7.45 -4.73
N SER A 283 2.49 7.68 -3.47
CA SER A 283 1.58 7.57 -2.33
C SER A 283 1.01 8.93 -1.90
N GLU A 284 1.21 10.01 -2.66
CA GLU A 284 0.94 11.39 -2.19
C GLU A 284 -0.46 11.65 -1.63
N PHE A 285 -1.43 10.88 -2.14
CA PHE A 285 -2.85 10.97 -1.80
C PHE A 285 -3.26 10.06 -0.63
N ARG A 286 -2.40 9.12 -0.20
CA ARG A 286 -2.69 8.21 0.91
C ARG A 286 -2.66 8.95 2.25
N SER A 287 -3.46 8.47 3.19
CA SER A 287 -3.48 8.98 4.56
C SER A 287 -2.47 8.26 5.46
N ALA A 288 -2.09 8.93 6.56
CA ALA A 288 -1.43 8.36 7.73
C ALA A 288 0.03 7.88 7.54
N GLY A 289 0.76 8.48 6.60
CA GLY A 289 2.20 8.26 6.47
C GLY A 289 2.64 6.85 6.01
N PRO A 290 3.95 6.54 6.13
CA PRO A 290 4.54 5.33 5.53
C PRO A 290 4.10 4.01 6.16
N LEU A 291 3.90 3.97 7.48
CA LEU A 291 3.63 2.73 8.23
C LEU A 291 2.15 2.33 8.22
N LYS A 292 1.26 3.20 7.71
CA LYS A 292 -0.18 2.88 7.66
C LYS A 292 -0.42 1.62 6.84
N GLN A 293 -1.10 0.63 7.44
CA GLN A 293 -1.48 -0.58 6.72
C GLN A 293 -2.74 -0.39 5.88
N PHE A 294 -2.69 -0.92 4.66
CA PHE A 294 -3.83 -1.00 3.76
C PHE A 294 -3.92 -2.40 3.14
N LEU A 295 -5.15 -2.80 2.81
CA LEU A 295 -5.39 -4.02 2.05
C LEU A 295 -4.91 -3.82 0.60
N SER A 296 -4.13 -4.76 0.07
CA SER A 296 -3.77 -4.82 -1.35
C SER A 296 -4.63 -5.86 -2.10
N SER A 297 -5.10 -6.88 -1.40
CA SER A 297 -5.97 -7.95 -1.90
C SER A 297 -7.19 -8.18 -1.00
N HIS A 298 -8.04 -9.14 -1.36
CA HIS A 298 -9.19 -9.59 -0.55
C HIS A 298 -9.29 -11.14 -0.59
N ASP A 299 -10.29 -11.69 0.10
CA ASP A 299 -10.74 -13.09 -0.05
C ASP A 299 -11.04 -13.39 -1.53
N GLY A 300 -10.24 -14.27 -2.14
CA GLY A 300 -10.29 -14.58 -3.56
C GLY A 300 -9.85 -13.41 -4.48
N PRO A 301 -9.96 -13.59 -5.81
CA PRO A 301 -9.39 -12.65 -6.79
C PRO A 301 -9.98 -11.25 -6.71
N THR A 302 -9.26 -10.33 -6.07
CA THR A 302 -9.60 -8.91 -5.97
C THR A 302 -8.33 -8.10 -5.76
N CYS A 303 -8.10 -7.10 -6.61
CA CYS A 303 -7.09 -6.06 -6.41
C CYS A 303 -7.74 -4.85 -5.74
N LEU A 304 -7.09 -4.31 -4.70
CA LEU A 304 -7.54 -3.11 -4.01
C LEU A 304 -6.50 -1.98 -4.15
N ALA A 305 -6.97 -0.80 -4.58
CA ALA A 305 -6.26 0.47 -4.39
C ALA A 305 -6.96 1.21 -3.25
N VAL A 306 -6.50 1.00 -2.03
CA VAL A 306 -7.04 1.73 -0.88
C VAL A 306 -6.27 3.04 -0.73
N PHE A 307 -6.99 4.15 -0.83
CA PHE A 307 -6.43 5.49 -0.75
C PHE A 307 -6.54 6.06 0.65
N HIS A 308 -7.59 5.69 1.37
CA HIS A 308 -7.84 6.07 2.76
C HIS A 308 -8.63 4.97 3.45
N SER A 309 -8.36 4.72 4.73
CA SER A 309 -9.06 3.71 5.52
C SER A 309 -8.80 3.87 7.02
N THR A 310 -9.87 3.78 7.81
CA THR A 310 -9.80 3.67 9.29
C THR A 310 -9.31 2.30 9.79
N HIS A 311 -9.05 1.32 8.92
CA HIS A 311 -8.53 0.01 9.38
C HIS A 311 -7.20 0.19 10.12
N TYR A 312 -6.99 -0.56 11.21
CA TYR A 312 -5.78 -0.51 12.06
C TYR A 312 -5.56 0.77 12.88
N THR A 313 -6.36 1.82 12.71
CA THR A 313 -6.22 3.07 13.49
C THR A 313 -7.54 3.51 14.15
N GLY A 314 -8.67 3.12 13.59
CA GLY A 314 -9.98 3.41 14.17
C GLY A 314 -10.45 4.84 13.91
N ALA A 315 -11.13 5.42 14.90
CA ALA A 315 -11.84 6.70 14.75
C ALA A 315 -10.92 7.89 14.47
N ASP A 316 -9.65 7.82 14.86
CA ASP A 316 -8.68 8.91 14.69
C ASP A 316 -8.34 9.21 13.22
N LEU A 317 -8.58 8.23 12.32
CA LEU A 317 -8.46 8.43 10.88
C LEU A 317 -9.81 8.64 10.19
N MET A 318 -10.90 8.83 10.91
CA MET A 318 -12.14 9.22 10.28
C MET A 318 -12.00 10.66 9.78
N VAL A 319 -12.11 10.92 8.47
CA VAL A 319 -11.96 12.29 7.94
C VAL A 319 -13.24 13.08 8.19
N PRO A 320 -13.25 14.11 9.05
CA PRO A 320 -14.45 14.89 9.30
C PRO A 320 -14.59 16.01 8.27
N PHE A 321 -15.80 16.25 7.77
CA PHE A 321 -16.13 17.41 6.95
C PHE A 321 -17.24 18.18 7.64
N GLU A 322 -17.00 19.44 7.94
CA GLU A 322 -18.01 20.32 8.54
C GLU A 322 -18.94 20.90 7.46
N ALA A 323 -20.18 21.21 7.85
CA ALA A 323 -21.08 21.93 6.96
C ALA A 323 -20.49 23.30 6.62
N GLY A 324 -20.40 23.63 5.33
CA GLY A 324 -19.72 24.86 4.90
C GLY A 324 -18.21 24.74 4.67
N GLU A 325 -17.58 23.61 4.99
CA GLU A 325 -16.16 23.40 4.74
C GLU A 325 -15.90 23.20 3.23
N ALA A 326 -14.98 23.96 2.63
CA ALA A 326 -14.52 23.69 1.27
C ALA A 326 -13.32 22.75 1.31
N TRP A 327 -13.39 21.63 0.60
CA TRP A 327 -12.27 20.69 0.47
C TRP A 327 -12.25 20.05 -0.90
N LYS A 328 -11.06 19.80 -1.43
CA LYS A 328 -10.88 19.14 -2.72
C LYS A 328 -9.59 18.34 -2.74
N LYS A 329 -9.63 17.11 -3.24
CA LYS A 329 -8.45 16.23 -3.32
C LYS A 329 -8.52 15.30 -4.53
N VAL A 330 -7.35 15.02 -5.10
CA VAL A 330 -7.13 14.01 -6.12
C VAL A 330 -6.61 12.73 -5.46
N TYR A 331 -7.25 11.61 -5.80
CA TYR A 331 -6.82 10.25 -5.43
C TYR A 331 -6.32 9.51 -6.67
N GLY A 332 -5.09 9.00 -6.61
CA GLY A 332 -4.37 8.51 -7.79
C GLY A 332 -3.51 9.62 -8.42
N PRO A 333 -3.05 9.43 -9.67
CA PRO A 333 -3.36 8.32 -10.57
C PRO A 333 -2.67 7.01 -10.19
N VAL A 334 -3.43 5.92 -10.35
CA VAL A 334 -2.91 4.55 -10.36
C VAL A 334 -2.95 4.01 -11.78
N PHE A 335 -2.05 3.06 -12.09
CA PHE A 335 -1.97 2.41 -13.39
C PHE A 335 -2.38 0.94 -13.26
N VAL A 336 -3.39 0.52 -14.02
CA VAL A 336 -3.81 -0.88 -14.11
C VAL A 336 -3.06 -1.50 -15.27
N TYR A 337 -2.20 -2.47 -14.98
CA TYR A 337 -1.23 -3.04 -15.91
C TYR A 337 -1.49 -4.52 -16.18
N PHE A 338 -1.28 -4.93 -17.43
CA PHE A 338 -1.43 -6.30 -17.87
C PHE A 338 -0.19 -6.73 -18.64
N ASN A 339 0.23 -7.97 -18.41
CA ASN A 339 1.30 -8.62 -19.16
C ASN A 339 0.95 -10.09 -19.40
N SER A 340 1.66 -10.72 -20.33
CA SER A 340 1.44 -12.11 -20.70
C SER A 340 2.76 -12.82 -20.96
N LEU A 341 2.77 -14.12 -20.65
CA LEU A 341 3.83 -15.05 -21.04
C LEU A 341 3.21 -16.16 -21.89
N GLU A 342 3.77 -16.37 -23.08
CA GLU A 342 3.45 -17.56 -23.87
C GLU A 342 4.04 -18.80 -23.18
N SER A 343 3.43 -19.98 -23.41
CA SER A 343 3.93 -21.22 -22.80
C SER A 343 5.33 -21.57 -23.33
N GLU A 344 6.15 -22.25 -22.50
CA GLU A 344 7.53 -22.62 -22.84
C GLU A 344 7.66 -23.48 -24.12
N ALA A 345 6.56 -23.98 -24.67
CA ALA A 345 6.55 -24.71 -25.94
C ALA A 345 6.80 -23.82 -27.18
N SER A 346 6.65 -22.49 -27.08
CA SER A 346 6.87 -21.54 -28.20
C SER A 346 8.07 -20.60 -28.03
N SER A 347 8.70 -20.51 -26.86
CA SER A 347 9.79 -19.55 -26.62
C SER A 347 11.17 -20.11 -27.02
N SER A 348 11.69 -19.67 -28.17
CA SER A 348 13.11 -19.84 -28.55
C SER A 348 14.02 -18.71 -28.04
N SER A 349 13.48 -17.75 -27.28
CA SER A 349 14.24 -16.65 -26.66
C SER A 349 14.15 -16.73 -25.14
N GLY A 350 15.21 -17.27 -24.52
CA GLY A 350 15.37 -17.46 -23.08
C GLY A 350 15.58 -16.17 -22.29
N THR A 351 14.59 -15.28 -22.27
CA THR A 351 14.50 -14.22 -21.25
C THR A 351 13.59 -14.74 -20.13
N GLY A 352 14.13 -15.52 -19.20
CA GLY A 352 13.38 -16.17 -18.11
C GLY A 352 12.78 -15.22 -17.05
N MET A 353 12.19 -14.11 -17.47
CA MET A 353 11.54 -13.10 -16.63
C MET A 353 10.09 -13.51 -16.35
N SER A 354 9.69 -13.55 -15.08
CA SER A 354 8.32 -13.88 -14.68
C SER A 354 7.35 -12.71 -14.90
N LEU A 355 6.03 -12.98 -14.94
CA LEU A 355 5.00 -11.93 -14.98
C LEU A 355 5.15 -10.91 -13.83
N TRP A 356 5.60 -11.39 -12.66
CA TRP A 356 5.83 -10.55 -11.49
C TRP A 356 7.05 -9.64 -11.66
N ASP A 357 8.15 -10.16 -12.19
CA ASP A 357 9.37 -9.35 -12.42
C ASP A 357 9.14 -8.27 -13.47
N ASP A 358 8.39 -8.59 -14.51
CA ASP A 358 7.98 -7.61 -15.52
C ASP A 358 7.03 -6.54 -14.93
N ALA A 359 6.10 -6.90 -14.04
CA ALA A 359 5.27 -5.94 -13.33
C ALA A 359 6.10 -4.99 -12.42
N LYS A 360 7.14 -5.51 -11.76
CA LYS A 360 8.11 -4.67 -11.01
C LYS A 360 8.90 -3.74 -11.93
N ASN A 361 9.31 -4.21 -13.12
CA ASN A 361 9.96 -3.35 -14.11
C ASN A 361 9.02 -2.25 -14.60
N GLN A 362 7.75 -2.57 -14.85
CA GLN A 362 6.75 -1.58 -15.22
C GLN A 362 6.54 -0.54 -14.10
N LEU A 363 6.53 -0.95 -12.82
CA LEU A 363 6.52 -0.01 -11.69
C LEU A 363 7.67 1.00 -11.78
N MET A 364 8.89 0.56 -12.10
CA MET A 364 10.03 1.46 -12.24
C MET A 364 9.86 2.44 -13.41
N VAL A 365 9.24 2.02 -14.51
CA VAL A 365 8.89 2.91 -15.63
C VAL A 365 7.87 3.95 -15.18
N GLN A 366 6.80 3.52 -14.50
CA GLN A 366 5.74 4.41 -14.01
C GLN A 366 6.27 5.42 -12.96
N ALA A 367 7.12 4.97 -12.03
CA ALA A 367 7.74 5.83 -11.02
C ALA A 367 8.62 6.93 -11.65
N LYS A 368 9.36 6.61 -12.73
CA LYS A 368 10.17 7.60 -13.47
C LYS A 368 9.33 8.58 -14.29
N GLN A 369 8.17 8.14 -14.77
CA GLN A 369 7.27 8.96 -15.57
C GLN A 369 6.37 9.87 -14.71
N TRP A 370 6.11 9.48 -13.46
CA TRP A 370 5.34 10.29 -12.53
C TRP A 370 6.15 11.50 -12.04
N PRO A 371 5.56 12.70 -11.90
CA PRO A 371 4.16 13.05 -12.18
C PRO A 371 3.84 13.12 -13.69
N TYR A 372 2.63 12.72 -14.07
CA TYR A 372 2.28 12.56 -15.48
C TYR A 372 1.92 13.90 -16.14
N ARG A 373 2.54 14.21 -17.27
CA ARG A 373 2.24 15.44 -18.04
C ARG A 373 0.97 15.38 -18.88
N PHE A 374 0.45 14.18 -19.11
CA PHE A 374 -0.60 13.94 -20.08
C PHE A 374 -2.01 14.01 -19.48
N LEU A 375 -2.16 14.22 -18.16
CA LEU A 375 -3.47 14.31 -17.52
C LEU A 375 -4.09 15.68 -17.72
N GLY A 376 -5.36 15.71 -18.16
CA GLY A 376 -6.08 16.93 -18.51
C GLY A 376 -6.78 17.63 -17.34
N SER A 377 -6.74 17.09 -16.11
CA SER A 377 -7.36 17.75 -14.97
C SER A 377 -6.47 18.86 -14.39
N ARG A 378 -7.03 20.07 -14.28
CA ARG A 378 -6.41 21.21 -13.57
C ARG A 378 -6.20 20.98 -12.08
N ASP A 379 -6.95 20.04 -11.49
CA ASP A 379 -6.87 19.72 -10.07
C ASP A 379 -5.67 18.78 -9.78
N TYR A 380 -5.04 18.23 -10.83
CA TYR A 380 -3.80 17.46 -10.74
C TYR A 380 -2.60 18.37 -11.08
N PRO A 381 -1.75 18.74 -10.11
CA PRO A 381 -0.58 19.56 -10.40
C PRO A 381 0.41 18.83 -11.31
N LEU A 382 0.78 19.46 -12.42
CA LEU A 382 1.77 18.96 -13.37
C LEU A 382 3.20 19.00 -12.77
N PRO A 383 4.18 18.29 -13.37
CA PRO A 383 5.56 18.27 -12.85
C PRO A 383 6.18 19.64 -12.59
N ASP A 384 5.96 20.60 -13.49
CA ASP A 384 6.47 21.98 -13.40
C ASP A 384 5.73 22.84 -12.37
N GLN A 385 4.58 22.37 -11.88
CA GLN A 385 3.78 23.00 -10.83
C GLN A 385 4.15 22.49 -9.42
N ARG A 386 5.18 21.65 -9.32
CA ARG A 386 5.63 21.00 -8.09
C ARG A 386 7.02 21.48 -7.69
N GLY A 387 7.35 21.35 -6.42
CA GLY A 387 8.67 21.65 -5.87
C GLY A 387 9.31 20.42 -5.22
N GLY A 388 10.30 20.66 -4.37
CA GLY A 388 10.93 19.61 -3.57
C GLY A 388 11.74 20.16 -2.42
N ILE A 389 12.27 19.26 -1.61
CA ILE A 389 13.21 19.58 -0.54
C ILE A 389 14.35 18.56 -0.47
N THR A 390 15.49 19.01 0.04
CA THR A 390 16.66 18.17 0.35
C THR A 390 17.26 18.57 1.69
N GLY A 391 17.88 17.62 2.38
CA GLY A 391 18.59 17.89 3.62
C GLY A 391 19.31 16.65 4.11
N ARG A 392 19.82 16.71 5.34
CA ARG A 392 20.44 15.59 6.03
C ARG A 392 19.90 15.50 7.45
N LEU A 393 19.39 14.34 7.86
CA LEU A 393 18.98 14.07 9.23
C LEU A 393 20.11 13.34 9.96
N SER A 394 20.30 13.66 11.23
CA SER A 394 21.13 12.89 12.16
C SER A 394 20.43 12.78 13.51
N VAL A 395 20.81 11.82 14.33
CA VAL A 395 20.24 11.67 15.68
C VAL A 395 21.29 12.04 16.72
N HIS A 396 20.92 12.86 17.69
CA HIS A 396 21.77 13.15 18.85
C HIS A 396 21.10 12.64 20.12
N ASP A 397 21.62 11.53 20.65
CA ASP A 397 21.19 10.95 21.92
C ASP A 397 22.39 10.85 22.88
N PRO A 398 22.54 11.81 23.82
CA PRO A 398 23.67 11.87 24.76
C PRO A 398 23.83 10.63 25.64
N GLU A 399 22.75 9.86 25.86
CA GLU A 399 22.80 8.63 26.66
C GLU A 399 23.46 7.48 25.88
N ILE A 400 23.51 7.56 24.56
CA ILE A 400 24.09 6.53 23.67
C ILE A 400 25.47 6.98 23.17
N SER A 401 25.60 8.23 22.73
CA SER A 401 26.80 8.74 22.08
C SER A 401 26.93 10.26 22.22
N THR A 402 28.17 10.73 22.42
CA THR A 402 28.50 12.16 22.37
C THR A 402 28.55 12.74 20.95
N ARG A 403 28.58 11.87 19.93
CA ARG A 403 28.53 12.25 18.51
C ARG A 403 27.16 11.97 17.93
N ASN A 404 26.80 12.72 16.89
CA ASN A 404 25.61 12.44 16.09
C ASN A 404 25.71 11.05 15.46
N LEU A 405 24.61 10.32 15.53
CA LEU A 405 24.43 8.98 15.02
C LEU A 405 23.72 9.02 13.66
N PRO A 406 24.00 8.04 12.78
CA PRO A 406 23.26 7.89 11.53
C PRO A 406 21.79 7.54 11.83
N PRO A 407 20.83 8.10 11.06
CA PRO A 407 19.41 7.82 11.25
C PRO A 407 18.97 6.53 10.52
N THR A 408 19.66 5.41 10.75
CA THR A 408 19.48 4.16 9.99
C THR A 408 18.02 3.69 9.96
N GLY A 409 17.47 3.48 8.76
CA GLY A 409 16.08 3.06 8.55
C GLY A 409 15.04 4.14 8.87
N GLY A 410 15.47 5.38 9.12
CA GLY A 410 14.60 6.50 9.40
C GLY A 410 13.77 6.92 8.20
N TRP A 411 12.67 7.59 8.47
CA TRP A 411 11.80 8.17 7.45
C TRP A 411 11.60 9.64 7.74
N VAL A 412 11.59 10.44 6.68
CA VAL A 412 11.24 11.86 6.73
C VAL A 412 10.09 12.14 5.78
N GLY A 413 9.23 13.10 6.12
CA GLY A 413 8.12 13.45 5.26
C GLY A 413 7.49 14.81 5.51
N LEU A 414 6.93 15.36 4.44
CA LEU A 414 6.12 16.56 4.45
C LEU A 414 4.65 16.19 4.62
N ALA A 415 3.97 16.86 5.55
CA ALA A 415 2.53 16.79 5.75
C ALA A 415 2.03 18.16 6.22
N ALA A 416 0.72 18.32 6.41
CA ALA A 416 0.17 19.58 6.89
C ALA A 416 0.83 20.00 8.22
N PRO A 417 0.95 21.31 8.48
CA PRO A 417 1.45 21.80 9.76
C PRO A 417 0.63 21.27 10.95
N GLY A 418 1.33 20.85 12.00
CA GLY A 418 0.74 20.20 13.16
C GLY A 418 1.77 19.82 14.20
N ASP A 419 1.35 19.07 15.22
CA ASP A 419 2.22 18.62 16.32
C ASP A 419 3.19 17.52 15.85
N PRO A 420 4.32 17.27 16.57
CA PRO A 420 5.16 16.11 16.31
C PRO A 420 4.33 14.82 16.20
N GLY A 421 4.61 14.00 15.18
CA GLY A 421 3.88 12.75 14.92
C GLY A 421 2.53 12.91 14.20
N SER A 422 2.00 14.13 14.03
CA SER A 422 0.69 14.37 13.37
C SER A 422 0.59 13.88 11.92
N TRP A 423 1.72 13.76 11.20
CA TRP A 423 1.75 13.12 9.88
C TRP A 423 1.24 11.66 9.88
N GLN A 424 1.24 10.97 11.02
CA GLN A 424 0.67 9.62 11.12
C GLN A 424 -0.87 9.63 11.19
N LEU A 425 -1.47 10.80 11.37
CA LEU A 425 -2.93 10.98 11.44
C LEU A 425 -3.48 11.87 10.32
N GLU A 426 -2.61 12.42 9.47
CA GLU A 426 -3.03 13.22 8.31
C GLU A 426 -3.92 12.40 7.36
N SER A 427 -5.06 12.99 7.01
CA SER A 427 -6.10 12.33 6.23
C SER A 427 -6.78 13.23 5.19
N LYS A 428 -6.75 14.56 5.36
CA LYS A 428 -7.35 15.54 4.44
C LYS A 428 -6.38 16.03 3.38
N GLY A 429 -5.14 16.33 3.78
CA GLY A 429 -4.10 16.90 2.93
C GLY A 429 -3.34 15.85 2.14
N TYR A 430 -2.28 16.31 1.46
CA TYR A 430 -1.29 15.44 0.82
C TYR A 430 -0.11 15.22 1.76
N GLN A 431 0.58 14.12 1.55
CA GLN A 431 1.81 13.82 2.26
C GLN A 431 2.89 13.37 1.28
N PHE A 432 4.16 13.58 1.61
CA PHE A 432 5.29 13.16 0.78
C PHE A 432 6.39 12.64 1.68
N TRP A 433 6.90 11.44 1.47
CA TRP A 433 7.86 10.83 2.39
C TRP A 433 8.87 9.97 1.68
N THR A 434 10.06 9.87 2.27
CA THR A 434 11.17 9.06 1.80
C THR A 434 11.89 8.45 3.00
N GLU A 435 12.53 7.31 2.79
CA GLU A 435 13.54 6.80 3.69
C GLU A 435 14.78 7.71 3.61
N VAL A 436 15.48 7.91 4.74
CA VAL A 436 16.79 8.56 4.76
C VAL A 436 17.87 7.57 4.34
N GLU A 437 18.83 8.05 3.57
CA GLU A 437 20.02 7.27 3.18
C GLU A 437 20.90 6.96 4.41
N GLU A 438 21.84 6.02 4.27
CA GLU A 438 22.74 5.62 5.37
C GLU A 438 23.55 6.79 5.97
N ASP A 439 23.87 7.80 5.16
CA ASP A 439 24.58 9.01 5.58
C ASP A 439 23.66 10.09 6.17
N GLY A 440 22.35 9.81 6.23
CA GLY A 440 21.30 10.70 6.69
C GLY A 440 20.74 11.64 5.63
N SER A 441 21.27 11.65 4.41
CA SER A 441 20.75 12.51 3.35
C SER A 441 19.34 12.06 2.92
N PHE A 442 18.53 13.02 2.47
CA PHE A 442 17.21 12.76 1.91
C PHE A 442 16.84 13.75 0.81
N SER A 443 15.97 13.31 -0.08
CA SER A 443 15.34 14.13 -1.12
C SER A 443 13.87 13.78 -1.26
N ILE A 444 13.00 14.79 -1.12
CA ILE A 444 11.57 14.65 -1.38
C ILE A 444 11.23 15.55 -2.57
N SER A 445 11.06 14.94 -3.73
CA SER A 445 10.78 15.62 -4.99
C SER A 445 9.29 15.57 -5.34
N ASN A 446 8.88 16.38 -6.32
CA ASN A 446 7.52 16.41 -6.89
C ASN A 446 6.42 16.74 -5.87
N VAL A 447 6.75 17.54 -4.87
CA VAL A 447 5.85 17.98 -3.80
C VAL A 447 4.87 19.02 -4.34
N ILE A 448 3.58 18.84 -4.08
CA ILE A 448 2.55 19.82 -4.46
C ILE A 448 2.83 21.14 -3.72
N ALA A 449 2.79 22.26 -4.43
CA ALA A 449 2.98 23.58 -3.83
C ALA A 449 2.03 23.81 -2.65
N GLY A 450 2.54 24.36 -1.55
CA GLY A 450 1.78 24.49 -0.30
C GLY A 450 2.68 24.68 0.92
N GLN A 451 2.04 24.79 2.09
CA GLN A 451 2.72 24.91 3.37
C GLN A 451 2.73 23.56 4.09
N TYR A 452 3.90 23.17 4.59
CA TYR A 452 4.13 21.88 5.23
C TYR A 452 5.05 22.03 6.44
N ASN A 453 4.95 21.13 7.40
CA ASN A 453 6.08 20.85 8.29
C ASN A 453 6.82 19.60 7.78
N LEU A 454 8.12 19.54 8.05
CA LEU A 454 8.93 18.35 7.87
C LEU A 454 8.90 17.52 9.16
N TYR A 455 8.45 16.30 9.05
CA TYR A 455 8.40 15.32 10.13
C TYR A 455 9.44 14.23 9.87
N GLY A 456 9.79 13.50 10.92
CA GLY A 456 10.57 12.30 10.78
C GLY A 456 10.45 11.36 11.95
N TRP A 457 10.97 10.16 11.76
CA TRP A 457 11.07 9.15 12.80
C TRP A 457 12.24 8.24 12.45
N VAL A 458 12.98 7.80 13.47
CA VAL A 458 14.13 6.92 13.33
C VAL A 458 13.94 5.69 14.22
N PRO A 459 13.90 4.47 13.66
CA PRO A 459 13.84 3.25 14.43
C PRO A 459 14.94 3.19 15.50
N GLY A 460 14.60 2.72 16.70
CA GLY A 460 15.56 2.61 17.81
C GLY A 460 15.72 3.89 18.63
N PHE A 461 15.02 4.97 18.27
CA PHE A 461 14.94 6.18 19.08
C PHE A 461 13.48 6.54 19.40
N ILE A 462 13.22 6.91 20.66
CA ILE A 462 11.89 7.34 21.08
C ILE A 462 11.50 8.68 20.46
N GLY A 463 10.20 8.91 20.30
CA GLY A 463 9.63 10.20 19.89
C GLY A 463 9.45 10.38 18.37
N ASP A 464 8.97 11.57 18.03
CA ASP A 464 8.71 12.01 16.66
C ASP A 464 9.52 13.27 16.38
N TYR A 465 10.30 13.26 15.31
CA TYR A 465 10.97 14.46 14.83
C TYR A 465 9.97 15.39 14.13
N LYS A 466 10.11 16.69 14.39
CA LYS A 466 9.45 17.76 13.65
C LYS A 466 10.43 18.92 13.50
N TYR A 467 10.59 19.40 12.26
CA TYR A 467 11.26 20.66 12.00
C TYR A 467 10.31 21.82 12.29
N ASP A 468 10.73 22.75 13.14
CA ASP A 468 9.88 23.83 13.67
C ASP A 468 9.36 24.77 12.58
N ALA A 469 10.22 25.11 11.61
CA ALA A 469 9.84 26.04 10.56
C ALA A 469 8.84 25.40 9.59
N VAL A 470 7.78 26.15 9.29
CA VAL A 470 6.88 25.82 8.18
C VAL A 470 7.60 26.04 6.87
N ILE A 471 7.66 25.00 6.04
CA ILE A 471 8.27 24.98 4.72
C ILE A 471 7.21 25.37 3.70
N ASN A 472 7.49 26.43 2.94
CA ASN A 472 6.63 26.87 1.85
C ASN A 472 7.14 26.36 0.50
N ILE A 473 6.55 25.28 -0.01
CA ILE A 473 6.91 24.68 -1.28
C ILE A 473 6.34 25.51 -2.42
N THR A 474 7.20 25.92 -3.34
CA THR A 474 6.83 26.68 -4.54
C THR A 474 7.18 25.90 -5.82
N PRO A 475 6.39 26.04 -6.90
CA PRO A 475 6.67 25.39 -8.18
C PRO A 475 8.11 25.62 -8.71
N GLY A 476 8.72 24.56 -9.23
CA GLY A 476 10.02 24.59 -9.91
C GLY A 476 11.23 24.84 -9.00
N ARG A 477 11.04 24.86 -7.67
CA ARG A 477 12.14 25.08 -6.71
C ARG A 477 12.33 23.87 -5.80
N SER A 478 13.59 23.54 -5.55
CA SER A 478 13.99 22.64 -4.46
C SER A 478 14.55 23.47 -3.31
N ILE A 479 14.08 23.23 -2.09
CA ILE A 479 14.53 23.92 -0.88
C ILE A 479 15.55 23.04 -0.17
N GLU A 480 16.73 23.57 0.12
CA GLU A 480 17.72 22.89 0.95
C GLU A 480 17.51 23.30 2.42
N VAL A 481 17.14 22.34 3.27
CA VAL A 481 16.91 22.59 4.71
C VAL A 481 18.17 22.38 5.57
N GLY A 482 19.28 21.98 4.94
CA GLY A 482 20.57 21.79 5.59
C GLY A 482 20.64 20.54 6.47
N ASP A 483 21.54 20.58 7.45
CA ASP A 483 21.74 19.53 8.43
C ASP A 483 20.75 19.70 9.60
N LEU A 484 19.99 18.64 9.85
CA LEU A 484 18.96 18.54 10.87
C LEU A 484 19.40 17.54 11.94
N VAL A 485 19.05 17.83 13.19
CA VAL A 485 19.36 16.97 14.34
C VAL A 485 18.06 16.60 15.03
N PHE A 486 17.77 15.30 15.09
CA PHE A 486 16.72 14.75 15.93
C PHE A 486 17.28 14.46 17.32
N GLU A 487 16.76 15.14 18.32
CA GLU A 487 17.04 14.88 19.73
C GLU A 487 15.87 14.09 20.33
N PRO A 488 16.03 12.79 20.63
CA PRO A 488 14.98 11.99 21.26
C PRO A 488 14.54 12.64 22.58
N PRO A 489 13.24 12.72 22.89
CA PRO A 489 12.72 13.47 24.04
C PRO A 489 12.98 12.74 25.36
N ARG A 490 14.23 12.76 25.83
CA ARG A 490 14.64 12.23 27.13
C ARG A 490 14.60 13.32 28.20
N ASN A 491 13.88 13.05 29.29
CA ASN A 491 13.87 13.94 30.47
C ASN A 491 14.97 13.60 31.48
N ALA A 492 15.51 12.39 31.42
CA ALA A 492 16.54 11.85 32.30
C ALA A 492 17.13 10.58 31.69
N SER A 493 18.20 10.06 32.31
CA SER A 493 18.80 8.79 31.93
C SER A 493 17.82 7.61 32.05
N THR A 494 17.85 6.72 31.06
CA THR A 494 16.97 5.54 31.01
C THR A 494 17.35 4.53 32.09
N LEU A 495 16.40 4.18 32.98
CA LEU A 495 16.62 3.16 34.00
C LEU A 495 16.51 1.73 33.45
N TRP A 496 15.57 1.53 32.52
CA TRP A 496 15.31 0.28 31.81
C TRP A 496 14.44 0.55 30.58
N GLU A 497 14.52 -0.35 29.60
CA GLU A 497 13.77 -0.33 28.34
C GLU A 497 13.37 -1.78 28.00
N ILE A 498 12.19 -1.98 27.43
CA ILE A 498 11.67 -3.28 27.00
C ILE A 498 11.29 -3.13 25.53
N GLY A 499 11.93 -3.93 24.66
CA GLY A 499 11.76 -3.82 23.20
C GLY A 499 12.64 -2.74 22.58
N VAL A 500 12.34 -2.41 21.32
CA VAL A 500 13.01 -1.37 20.53
C VAL A 500 11.95 -0.36 20.11
N PRO A 501 12.17 0.97 20.20
CA PRO A 501 11.21 1.96 19.73
C PRO A 501 11.26 2.06 18.20
N ASP A 502 10.83 0.99 17.52
CA ASP A 502 10.81 0.85 16.07
C ASP A 502 9.39 0.71 15.47
N ARG A 503 8.35 0.96 16.28
CA ARG A 503 6.92 0.91 15.90
C ARG A 503 6.48 -0.45 15.35
N THR A 504 7.12 -1.50 15.84
CA THR A 504 6.66 -2.87 15.64
C THR A 504 6.66 -3.61 16.97
N ALA A 505 5.95 -4.73 17.00
CA ALA A 505 5.99 -5.69 18.12
C ALA A 505 6.73 -6.97 17.71
N GLY A 506 7.46 -6.93 16.59
CA GLY A 506 8.04 -8.09 15.93
C GLY A 506 9.22 -8.72 16.67
N GLU A 507 9.85 -7.95 17.56
CA GLU A 507 10.95 -8.39 18.42
C GLU A 507 10.49 -9.11 19.69
N PHE A 508 9.21 -8.95 20.07
CA PHE A 508 8.65 -9.59 21.26
C PHE A 508 8.35 -11.07 21.04
N PHE A 509 8.01 -11.77 22.12
CA PHE A 509 7.65 -13.17 22.06
C PHE A 509 6.31 -13.38 21.32
N ILE A 510 6.42 -13.92 20.11
CA ILE A 510 5.29 -14.39 19.30
C ILE A 510 5.22 -15.92 19.44
N PRO A 511 4.14 -16.48 20.02
CA PRO A 511 4.01 -17.91 20.21
C PRO A 511 3.75 -18.62 18.87
N ASP A 512 3.89 -19.94 18.87
CA ASP A 512 3.42 -20.74 17.74
C ASP A 512 1.90 -20.67 17.61
N ALA A 513 1.44 -20.59 16.36
CA ALA A 513 0.02 -20.62 16.03
C ALA A 513 -0.61 -21.95 16.43
N ASN A 514 -1.90 -21.92 16.76
CA ASN A 514 -2.66 -23.15 16.95
C ASN A 514 -2.63 -23.95 15.63
N PRO A 515 -2.18 -25.23 15.62
CA PRO A 515 -2.09 -26.02 14.40
C PRO A 515 -3.42 -26.17 13.65
N ASN A 516 -4.55 -25.99 14.33
CA ASN A 516 -5.88 -26.02 13.73
C ASN A 516 -6.26 -24.74 12.97
N TYR A 517 -5.50 -23.65 13.14
CA TYR A 517 -5.83 -22.30 12.64
C TYR A 517 -4.67 -21.66 11.84
N ILE A 518 -3.82 -22.47 11.23
CA ILE A 518 -2.65 -21.97 10.51
C ILE A 518 -3.04 -21.23 9.22
N ASN A 519 -2.32 -20.18 8.87
CA ASN A 519 -2.20 -19.72 7.49
C ASN A 519 -0.80 -20.07 6.99
N LYS A 520 -0.71 -20.92 5.97
CA LYS A 520 0.59 -21.42 5.46
C LYS A 520 1.44 -20.35 4.80
N LEU A 521 0.84 -19.22 4.41
CA LEU A 521 1.58 -18.06 3.90
C LEU A 521 2.64 -17.58 4.89
N TYR A 522 2.38 -17.64 6.21
CA TYR A 522 3.25 -17.03 7.23
C TYR A 522 4.09 -17.99 8.06
N ILE A 523 3.92 -19.31 7.91
CA ILE A 523 4.61 -20.31 8.76
C ILE A 523 6.14 -20.20 8.64
N HIS A 524 6.65 -19.89 7.44
CA HIS A 524 8.09 -19.78 7.16
C HIS A 524 8.57 -18.33 7.06
N GLN A 525 7.79 -17.38 7.58
CA GLN A 525 8.13 -15.95 7.55
C GLN A 525 8.28 -15.43 8.98
N GLU A 526 9.49 -15.52 9.53
CA GLU A 526 9.78 -15.17 10.93
C GLU A 526 9.24 -13.77 11.31
N ASN A 527 9.48 -12.77 10.44
CA ASN A 527 9.02 -11.39 10.64
C ASN A 527 7.51 -11.17 10.43
N HIS A 528 6.74 -12.22 10.18
CA HIS A 528 5.29 -12.16 9.99
C HIS A 528 4.52 -13.20 10.82
N ARG A 529 5.18 -13.86 11.78
CA ARG A 529 4.53 -14.83 12.67
C ARG A 529 3.31 -14.23 13.38
N TYR A 530 3.37 -12.95 13.76
CA TYR A 530 2.28 -12.21 14.42
C TYR A 530 0.99 -12.10 13.58
N ARG A 531 1.03 -12.45 12.28
CA ARG A 531 -0.14 -12.38 11.38
C ARG A 531 -1.05 -13.61 11.47
N GLN A 532 -0.64 -14.66 12.19
CA GLN A 532 -1.46 -15.86 12.35
C GLN A 532 -2.73 -15.57 13.16
N TYR A 533 -3.86 -16.12 12.72
CA TYR A 533 -5.13 -16.01 13.44
C TYR A 533 -5.04 -16.71 14.82
N GLY A 534 -5.71 -16.12 15.82
CA GLY A 534 -5.88 -16.72 17.13
C GLY A 534 -4.67 -16.61 18.07
N LEU A 535 -3.60 -15.92 17.67
CA LEU A 535 -2.42 -15.75 18.54
C LEU A 535 -2.73 -15.09 19.88
N TRP A 536 -3.74 -14.21 19.95
CA TRP A 536 -4.16 -13.61 21.21
C TRP A 536 -4.68 -14.65 22.21
N GLU A 537 -5.32 -15.74 21.76
CA GLU A 537 -5.84 -16.78 22.64
C GLU A 537 -4.70 -17.57 23.31
N ARG A 538 -3.54 -17.65 22.65
CA ARG A 538 -2.33 -18.31 23.18
C ARG A 538 -1.85 -17.68 24.48
N TYR A 539 -2.18 -16.41 24.75
CA TYR A 539 -1.82 -15.76 26.02
C TYR A 539 -2.41 -16.52 27.22
N ALA A 540 -3.72 -16.77 27.22
CA ALA A 540 -4.37 -17.46 28.33
C ALA A 540 -3.96 -18.95 28.43
N GLU A 541 -3.53 -19.56 27.34
CA GLU A 541 -2.99 -20.93 27.34
C GLU A 541 -1.59 -21.01 27.96
N LEU A 542 -0.74 -20.02 27.71
CA LEU A 542 0.63 -19.94 28.22
C LEU A 542 0.70 -19.40 29.64
N TYR A 543 -0.27 -18.55 30.02
CA TYR A 543 -0.38 -17.91 31.33
C TYR A 543 -1.73 -18.25 32.00
N PRO A 544 -2.01 -19.53 32.34
CA PRO A 544 -3.33 -19.95 32.81
C PRO A 544 -3.67 -19.43 34.21
N GLU A 545 -2.71 -19.44 35.13
CA GLU A 545 -2.96 -19.18 36.57
C GLU A 545 -2.77 -17.70 36.96
N ALA A 546 -1.77 -17.03 36.36
CA ALA A 546 -1.44 -15.64 36.63
C ALA A 546 -0.99 -14.94 35.33
N ASP A 547 -1.15 -13.62 35.26
CA ASP A 547 -0.65 -12.82 34.15
C ASP A 547 0.89 -12.79 34.13
N LEU A 548 1.46 -12.44 32.97
CA LEU A 548 2.90 -12.37 32.75
C LEU A 548 3.57 -11.41 33.75
N VAL A 549 4.60 -11.90 34.44
CA VAL A 549 5.48 -11.08 35.29
C VAL A 549 6.85 -11.00 34.62
N TYR A 550 7.28 -9.78 34.29
CA TYR A 550 8.57 -9.52 33.68
C TYR A 550 9.53 -8.88 34.68
N ASN A 551 10.64 -9.55 34.93
CA ASN A 551 11.70 -9.13 35.84
C ASN A 551 12.81 -8.45 35.05
N VAL A 552 12.86 -7.12 35.16
CA VAL A 552 13.89 -6.31 34.52
C VAL A 552 15.28 -6.81 34.91
N ARG A 553 16.18 -6.93 33.92
CA ARG A 553 17.56 -7.45 33.99
C ARG A 553 17.73 -8.98 33.96
N THR A 554 16.69 -9.77 34.24
CA THR A 554 16.79 -11.24 34.16
C THR A 554 16.04 -11.82 32.98
N ASP A 555 14.90 -11.23 32.64
CA ASP A 555 14.01 -11.77 31.61
C ASP A 555 14.37 -11.18 30.24
N ASP A 556 14.17 -11.94 29.18
CA ASP A 556 14.48 -11.57 27.80
C ASP A 556 13.18 -11.20 27.08
N TYR A 557 12.97 -9.93 26.71
CA TYR A 557 11.71 -9.49 26.10
C TYR A 557 11.37 -10.21 24.78
N ARG A 558 12.36 -10.84 24.13
CA ARG A 558 12.15 -11.64 22.91
C ARG A 558 11.49 -12.98 23.18
N LYS A 559 11.47 -13.42 24.44
CA LYS A 559 10.99 -14.75 24.88
C LYS A 559 9.96 -14.66 25.99
N ASP A 560 10.14 -13.69 26.87
CA ASP A 560 9.44 -13.56 28.15
C ASP A 560 8.49 -12.37 28.16
N TRP A 561 8.43 -11.57 27.07
CA TRP A 561 7.45 -10.51 26.90
C TRP A 561 6.54 -10.83 25.72
N PHE A 562 5.30 -11.24 26.02
CA PHE A 562 4.34 -11.58 24.99
C PHE A 562 3.98 -10.36 24.13
N PHE A 563 3.94 -10.54 22.80
CA PHE A 563 3.79 -9.43 21.84
C PHE A 563 2.50 -8.60 21.97
N ALA A 564 1.43 -9.17 22.54
CA ALA A 564 0.14 -8.50 22.75
C ALA A 564 -0.46 -8.82 24.13
N GLN A 565 -0.55 -7.83 25.02
CA GLN A 565 -1.12 -8.01 26.34
C GLN A 565 -2.66 -8.02 26.26
N VAL A 566 -3.27 -9.19 26.46
CA VAL A 566 -4.71 -9.42 26.30
C VAL A 566 -5.31 -10.05 27.56
N THR A 567 -6.61 -9.88 27.76
CA THR A 567 -7.31 -10.39 28.95
C THR A 567 -7.37 -11.92 28.98
N ARG A 568 -7.11 -12.54 30.14
CA ARG A 568 -7.41 -13.96 30.39
C ARG A 568 -8.92 -14.18 30.48
N PHE A 569 -9.43 -15.22 29.82
CA PHE A 569 -10.83 -15.63 29.99
C PHE A 569 -11.01 -16.37 31.31
N GLY A 570 -11.73 -15.77 32.26
CA GLY A 570 -12.23 -16.48 33.44
C GLY A 570 -13.37 -17.44 33.07
N ILE A 571 -13.36 -18.63 33.67
CA ILE A 571 -14.33 -19.74 33.46
C ILE A 571 -15.81 -19.36 33.64
N LEU A 572 -16.13 -18.18 34.19
CA LEU A 572 -17.50 -17.72 34.44
C LEU A 572 -18.24 -17.13 33.21
N ALA A 573 -17.57 -16.91 32.08
CA ALA A 573 -18.16 -16.21 30.92
C ALA A 573 -18.58 -17.11 29.74
N ARG A 574 -18.95 -18.39 29.98
CA ARG A 574 -19.62 -19.21 28.95
C ARG A 574 -21.03 -18.66 28.68
N GLY A 575 -21.12 -17.63 27.84
CA GLY A 575 -22.40 -17.04 27.42
C GLY A 575 -22.31 -15.62 26.86
N PHE A 576 -21.21 -14.90 27.06
CA PHE A 576 -21.06 -13.52 26.57
C PHE A 576 -20.00 -13.44 25.46
N LYS A 577 -20.42 -12.93 24.29
CA LYS A 577 -19.49 -12.45 23.26
C LYS A 577 -18.78 -11.22 23.82
N VAL A 578 -17.55 -11.40 24.31
CA VAL A 578 -16.66 -10.27 24.60
C VAL A 578 -16.02 -9.87 23.28
N ASN A 579 -16.33 -8.65 22.80
CA ASN A 579 -15.59 -8.06 21.70
C ASN A 579 -14.17 -7.77 22.22
N TYR A 580 -13.16 -8.47 21.70
CA TYR A 580 -11.79 -8.07 21.98
C TYR A 580 -11.54 -6.74 21.27
N ALA A 581 -11.25 -5.69 22.05
CA ALA A 581 -10.38 -4.65 21.57
C ALA A 581 -8.95 -5.20 21.71
N VAL A 582 -8.48 -5.93 20.71
CA VAL A 582 -7.03 -6.08 20.56
C VAL A 582 -6.53 -4.67 20.29
N PHE A 583 -5.79 -4.08 21.22
CA PHE A 583 -4.96 -2.92 20.92
C PHE A 583 -3.87 -3.40 19.96
N ALA A 584 -4.24 -3.55 18.68
CA ALA A 584 -3.30 -3.60 17.58
C ALA A 584 -2.88 -2.15 17.33
N GLY A 585 -2.04 -1.66 18.23
CA GLY A 585 -1.53 -0.31 18.25
C GLY A 585 -0.25 -0.31 19.05
N PHE A 586 0.83 -0.68 18.38
CA PHE A 586 2.14 -0.10 18.59
C PHE A 586 2.61 0.46 17.26
#